data_AF-A0A354WHQ4-F1
#
_entry.id   AF-A0A354WHQ4-F1
#
_cell.length_a   1.000
_cell.length_b   1.000
_cell.length_c   1.000
_cell.angle_alpha   90.00
_cell.angle_beta   90.00
_cell.angle_gamma   90.00
#
_symmetry.space_group_name_H-M   'P 1'
#
loop_
_entity.id
_entity.type
_entity.pdbx_description
1 polymer ?
#
loop_
_entity_poly.entity_id
_entity_poly.type
_entity_poly.pdbx_seq_one_letter_code
_entity_poly.pdbx_strand_id
1 'polypeptide(L)' 'MTVAKAKFLRLEEFLKLAETKPAGEYIDGEIIQKPMPKPRHSRLQGKLINAINEVTEIEKIAYAFPE' A
#
# COMPACT_ATOMS: atom_id res chain seq x y z
N MET A 1 5.50 26.51 -24.35
CA MET A 1 4.48 25.89 -23.47
C MET A 1 5.02 25.93 -22.05
N THR A 2 4.37 26.68 -21.16
CA THR A 2 4.76 26.75 -19.74
C THR A 2 4.26 25.50 -19.03
N VAL A 3 5.18 24.58 -18.70
CA VAL A 3 4.86 23.43 -17.84
C VAL A 3 4.70 23.97 -16.42
N ALA A 4 3.48 23.89 -15.88
CA ALA A 4 3.21 24.23 -14.50
C ALA A 4 4.04 23.31 -13.59
N LYS A 5 4.81 23.90 -12.67
CA LYS A 5 5.59 23.16 -11.67
C LYS A 5 4.62 22.31 -10.84
N ALA A 6 4.77 20.99 -10.90
CA ALA A 6 3.97 20.06 -10.10
C ALA A 6 4.04 20.51 -8.64
N LYS A 7 2.87 20.80 -8.06
CA LYS A 7 2.77 21.22 -6.67
C LYS A 7 3.12 20.00 -5.83
N PHE A 8 4.33 19.95 -5.29
CA PHE A 8 4.74 18.93 -4.33
C PHE A 8 3.69 18.86 -3.22
N LEU A 9 2.94 17.76 -3.15
CA LEU A 9 2.00 17.51 -2.06
C LEU A 9 2.84 17.17 -0.83
N ARG A 10 2.55 17.76 0.33
CA ARG A 10 3.22 17.36 1.57
C ARG A 10 2.62 16.08 2.12
N LEU A 11 3.43 15.28 2.82
CA LEU A 11 2.97 14.05 3.45
C LEU A 11 1.80 14.31 4.43
N GLU A 12 1.82 15.41 5.18
CA GLU A 12 0.74 15.74 6.11
C GLU A 12 -0.58 16.13 5.42
N GLU A 13 -0.50 16.59 4.17
CA GLU A 13 -1.68 16.87 3.35
C GLU A 13 -2.25 15.57 2.78
N PHE A 14 -1.38 14.66 2.33
CA PHE A 14 -1.75 13.31 1.88
C PHE A 14 -2.48 12.51 2.97
N LEU A 15 -1.93 12.47 4.19
CA LEU A 15 -2.50 11.71 5.33
C LEU A 15 -3.87 12.22 5.80
N LYS A 16 -4.30 13.42 5.39
CA LYS A 16 -5.63 13.97 5.69
C LYS A 16 -6.68 13.62 4.64
N LEU A 17 -6.27 13.09 3.48
CA LEU A 17 -7.19 12.66 2.44
C LEU A 17 -7.95 11.40 2.89
N ALA A 18 -9.15 11.20 2.35
CA ALA A 18 -9.90 9.98 2.59
C ALA A 18 -9.20 8.78 1.92
N GLU A 19 -9.21 7.63 2.59
CA GLU A 19 -8.75 6.36 2.02
C GLU A 19 -9.49 6.00 0.73
N THR A 20 -8.76 5.45 -0.24
CA THR A 20 -9.29 5.02 -1.53
C THR A 20 -9.22 3.50 -1.69
N LYS A 21 -9.92 2.95 -2.69
CA LYS A 21 -9.80 1.54 -3.07
C LYS A 21 -9.58 1.41 -4.59
N PRO A 22 -8.42 0.89 -5.05
CA PRO A 22 -7.22 0.50 -4.30
C PRO A 22 -6.61 1.63 -3.45
N ALA A 23 -5.67 1.38 -2.55
CA ALA A 23 -5.05 2.46 -1.79
C ALA A 23 -4.25 3.41 -2.72
N GLY A 24 -4.15 4.69 -2.34
CA GLY A 24 -3.17 5.61 -2.91
C GLY A 24 -1.85 5.54 -2.14
N GLU A 25 -0.73 5.57 -2.83
CA GLU A 25 0.62 5.60 -2.27
C GLU A 25 1.22 6.99 -2.47
N TYR A 26 1.89 7.51 -1.44
CA TYR A 26 2.63 8.76 -1.53
C TYR A 26 4.09 8.48 -1.84
N ILE A 27 4.55 8.89 -3.02
CA ILE A 27 5.92 8.66 -3.50
C ILE A 27 6.43 9.98 -4.09
N ASP A 28 7.54 10.49 -3.55
CA ASP A 28 8.23 11.71 -4.04
C ASP A 28 7.33 12.95 -4.24
N GLY A 29 6.33 13.14 -3.38
CA GLY A 29 5.43 14.30 -3.47
C GLY A 29 4.22 14.10 -4.38
N GLU A 30 4.04 12.90 -4.92
CA GLU A 30 2.94 12.51 -5.79
C GLU A 30 2.06 11.43 -5.14
N ILE A 31 0.78 11.39 -5.53
CA ILE A 31 -0.12 10.29 -5.17
C ILE A 31 -0.20 9.32 -6.35
N ILE A 32 0.22 8.08 -6.13
CA ILE A 32 0.17 7.00 -7.12
C ILE A 32 -0.87 5.99 -6.66
N GLN A 33 -1.88 5.76 -7.49
CA GLN A 33 -2.93 4.80 -7.18
C GLN A 33 -2.42 3.37 -7.38
N LYS A 34 -2.59 2.49 -6.39
CA LYS A 34 -2.24 1.07 -6.55
C LYS A 34 -3.04 0.43 -7.68
N PRO A 35 -2.44 -0.53 -8.41
CA PRO A 35 -3.19 -1.29 -9.40
C PRO A 35 -4.28 -2.13 -8.73
N MET A 36 -5.41 -2.31 -9.42
CA MET A 36 -6.47 -3.20 -8.95
C MET A 36 -5.90 -4.62 -8.75
N PRO A 37 -6.07 -5.23 -7.56
CA PRO A 37 -5.55 -6.56 -7.30
C PRO A 37 -6.18 -7.59 -8.25
N LYS A 38 -5.34 -8.52 -8.74
CA LYS A 38 -5.76 -9.62 -9.62
C LYS A 38 -5.83 -10.93 -8.83
N PRO A 39 -6.70 -11.89 -9.19
CA PRO A 39 -6.87 -13.13 -8.44
C PRO A 39 -5.57 -13.92 -8.20
N ARG A 40 -4.66 -13.93 -9.19
CA ARG A 40 -3.35 -14.59 -9.06
C ARG A 40 -2.45 -13.89 -8.05
N HIS A 41 -2.46 -12.56 -8.03
CA HIS A 41 -1.71 -11.76 -7.06
C HIS A 41 -2.22 -12.02 -5.64
N SER A 42 -3.54 -11.93 -5.44
CA SER A 42 -4.18 -12.19 -4.13
C SER A 42 -3.92 -13.62 -3.64
N ARG A 43 -3.92 -14.62 -4.54
CA ARG A 43 -3.58 -16.00 -4.15
C ARG A 43 -2.13 -16.15 -3.71
N LEU A 44 -1.19 -15.49 -4.39
CA LEU A 44 0.23 -15.53 -4.03
C LEU A 44 0.47 -14.83 -2.68
N GLN A 45 -0.10 -13.63 -2.52
CA GLN A 45 -0.03 -12.83 -1.30
C GLN A 45 -0.57 -13.60 -0.10
N GLY A 46 -1.75 -14.22 -0.22
CA GLY A 46 -2.33 -15.03 0.86
C GLY A 46 -1.45 -16.21 1.27
N LYS A 47 -0.81 -16.89 0.32
CA LYS A 47 0.15 -17.97 0.64
C LYS A 47 1.37 -17.47 1.40
N LEU A 48 1.91 -16.32 1.00
CA LEU A 48 3.07 -15.72 1.64
C LEU A 48 2.74 -15.29 3.08
N ILE A 49 1.60 -14.61 3.28
CA ILE A 49 1.12 -14.20 4.61
C ILE A 49 0.98 -15.40 5.54
N ASN A 50 0.35 -16.47 5.07
CA ASN A 50 0.18 -17.68 5.87
C ASN A 50 1.54 -18.28 6.28
N ALA A 51 2.50 -18.34 5.35
CA ALA A 51 3.83 -18.87 5.64
C ALA A 51 4.61 -18.01 6.67
N ILE A 52 4.41 -16.69 6.65
CA ILE A 52 5.01 -15.79 7.65
C ILE A 52 4.37 -16.05 9.03
N ASN A 53 3.03 -16.03 9.10
CA ASN A 53 2.30 -16.18 10.36
C ASN A 53 2.54 -17.55 11.01
N GLU A 54 2.73 -18.62 10.23
CA GLU A 54 3.07 -19.94 10.75
C GLU A 54 4.34 -19.92 11.63
N VAL A 55 5.30 -19.04 11.33
CA VAL A 55 6.56 -18.91 12.07
C VAL A 55 6.48 -17.83 13.16
N THR A 56 5.68 -16.77 12.96
CA THR A 56 5.76 -15.57 13.81
C THR A 56 4.60 -15.37 14.78
N GLU A 57 3.44 -15.95 14.52
CA GLU A 57 2.20 -15.59 15.21
C GLU A 57 2.08 -16.20 16.62
N ILE A 58 2.43 -17.50 16.77
CA ILE A 58 2.31 -18.23 18.05
C ILE A 58 3.17 -17.56 19.14
N GLU A 59 4.42 -17.27 18.79
CA GLU A 59 5.39 -16.60 19.67
C GLU A 59 5.16 -15.08 19.75
N LYS A 60 4.13 -14.55 19.06
CA LYS A 60 3.76 -13.12 19.02
C LYS A 60 4.91 -12.21 18.60
N ILE A 61 5.74 -12.70 17.68
CA ILE A 61 6.87 -11.94 17.13
C ILE A 61 6.37 -10.93 16.10
N ALA A 62 5.46 -11.36 15.22
CA ALA A 62 4.90 -10.53 14.16
C ALA A 62 3.58 -11.10 13.63
N TYR A 63 2.80 -10.24 12.97
CA TYR A 63 1.58 -10.58 12.25
C TYR A 63 1.67 -10.05 10.81
N ALA A 64 1.35 -10.89 9.84
CA ALA A 64 1.20 -10.55 8.44
C ALA A 64 -0.30 -10.47 8.08
N PHE A 65 -0.67 -9.43 7.33
CA PHE A 65 -2.03 -9.16 6.89
C PHE A 65 -2.07 -8.92 5.37
N PRO A 66 -3.21 -9.17 4.71
CA PRO A 66 -3.40 -8.78 3.32
C PRO A 66 -3.38 -7.26 3.16
N GLU A 67 -2.93 -6.81 1.99
CA GLU A 67 -3.06 -5.41 1.55
C GLU A 67 -4.49 -5.01 1.23
#